data_AF-A0A963MYR2-F1
#
_entry.id   AF-A0A963MYR2-F1
#
_cell.length_a   1.000
_cell.length_b   1.000
_cell.length_c   1.000
_cell.angle_alpha   90.00
_cell.angle_beta   90.00
_cell.angle_gamma   90.00
#
_symmetry.space_group_name_H-M   'P 1'
#
loop_
_entity.id
_entity.type
_entity.pdbx_description
1 polymer ?
#
loop_
_entity_poly.entity_id
_entity_poly.type
_entity_poly.pdbx_seq_one_letter_code
_entity_poly.pdbx_strand_id
1 'polypeptide(L)'
;MEVTLQDWQIVCVESAKGPQLRLAGHNTADGQYRISSMLVTFDPACREAETASGKRYFLRGERGAGERIARVIQAYRRRHGMVDIRMVSEDEAFDIFQLQATQISDYGQSQTLISG
;
A
#
# COMPACT_ATOMS: atom_id res chain seq x y z
N MET A 1 -12.72 -10.66 -3.03
CA MET A 1 -12.03 -11.72 -2.24
C MET A 1 -11.42 -11.07 -1.02
N GLU A 2 -11.67 -11.64 0.16
CA GLU A 2 -11.24 -11.09 1.45
C GLU A 2 -9.97 -11.78 1.93
N VAL A 3 -9.06 -11.01 2.53
CA VAL A 3 -7.78 -11.50 3.06
C VAL A 3 -7.55 -10.92 4.43
N THR A 4 -7.32 -11.77 5.42
CA THR A 4 -6.94 -11.32 6.78
C THR A 4 -5.43 -11.40 6.94
N LEU A 5 -4.80 -10.26 7.19
CA LEU A 5 -3.37 -10.18 7.51
C LEU A 5 -3.15 -10.03 9.01
N GLN A 6 -2.18 -10.77 9.53
CA GLN A 6 -1.54 -10.57 10.82
C GLN A 6 -0.08 -10.15 10.63
N ASP A 7 0.56 -9.64 11.68
CA ASP A 7 1.99 -9.24 11.66
C ASP A 7 2.29 -8.44 10.39
N TRP A 8 1.62 -7.29 10.28
CA TRP A 8 1.51 -6.55 9.04
C TRP A 8 2.25 -5.21 9.10
N GLN A 9 2.68 -4.73 7.93
CA GLN A 9 3.30 -3.42 7.72
C GLN A 9 2.80 -2.77 6.44
N ILE A 10 2.84 -1.45 6.43
CA ILE A 10 2.67 -0.65 5.21
C ILE A 10 4.05 -0.41 4.63
N VAL A 11 4.18 -0.64 3.33
CA VAL A 11 5.40 -0.35 2.59
C VAL A 11 5.10 0.61 1.45
N CYS A 12 5.93 1.63 1.30
CA CYS A 12 5.96 2.47 0.12
C CYS A 12 6.98 1.91 -0.86
N VAL A 13 6.57 1.76 -2.11
CA VAL A 13 7.42 1.43 -3.26
C VAL A 13 7.51 2.67 -4.13
N GLU A 14 8.70 3.26 -4.26
CA GLU A 14 8.90 4.36 -5.18
C GLU A 14 8.95 3.84 -6.62
N SER A 15 8.28 4.55 -7.53
CA SER A 15 8.21 4.17 -8.94
C SER A 15 8.19 5.41 -9.83
N ALA A 16 8.39 5.22 -11.13
CA ALA A 16 8.27 6.31 -12.12
C ALA A 16 6.86 6.96 -12.15
N LYS A 17 5.84 6.29 -11.60
CA LYS A 17 4.47 6.81 -11.48
C LYS A 17 4.19 7.43 -10.11
N GLY A 18 5.23 7.64 -9.31
CA GLY A 18 5.14 8.12 -7.93
C GLY A 18 5.11 6.98 -6.89
N PRO A 19 4.94 7.35 -5.60
CA PRO A 19 4.94 6.41 -4.48
C PRO A 19 3.75 5.46 -4.55
N GLN A 20 3.96 4.16 -4.32
CA GLN A 20 2.89 3.17 -4.30
C GLN A 20 2.85 2.45 -2.97
N LEU A 21 1.75 2.61 -2.24
CA LEU A 21 1.53 1.91 -0.98
C LEU A 21 1.12 0.46 -1.21
N ARG A 22 1.63 -0.44 -0.37
CA ARG A 22 1.32 -1.87 -0.34
C ARG A 22 1.31 -2.37 1.11
N LEU A 23 0.65 -3.50 1.33
CA LEU A 23 0.69 -4.22 2.59
C LEU A 23 1.66 -5.40 2.49
N ALA A 24 2.54 -5.54 3.48
CA ALA A 24 3.28 -6.76 3.73
C ALA A 24 2.72 -7.41 5.00
N GLY A 25 2.50 -8.72 5.01
CA GLY A 25 2.02 -9.41 6.21
C GLY A 25 1.77 -10.89 6.04
N HIS A 26 1.42 -11.54 7.14
CA HIS A 26 1.09 -12.96 7.21
C HIS A 26 -0.38 -13.19 6.84
N ASN A 27 -0.63 -13.89 5.74
CA ASN A 27 -1.99 -14.30 5.38
C ASN A 27 -2.41 -15.49 6.23
N THR A 28 -3.43 -15.28 7.05
CA THR A 28 -3.97 -16.31 7.95
C THR A 28 -4.63 -17.48 7.21
N ALA A 29 -5.12 -17.27 5.99
CA ALA A 29 -5.84 -18.31 5.25
C ALA A 29 -4.92 -19.43 4.74
N ASP A 30 -3.68 -19.10 4.35
CA ASP A 30 -2.71 -20.06 3.80
C ASP A 30 -1.39 -20.10 4.56
N GLY A 31 -1.27 -19.31 5.63
CA GLY A 31 -0.11 -19.28 6.49
C GLY A 31 1.13 -18.64 5.87
N GLN A 32 1.01 -17.94 4.73
CA GLN A 32 2.16 -17.38 4.02
C GLN A 32 2.28 -15.88 4.16
N TYR A 33 3.51 -15.40 4.33
CA TYR A 33 3.82 -13.99 4.22
C TYR A 33 3.83 -13.53 2.76
N ARG A 34 3.27 -12.36 2.49
CA ARG A 34 3.18 -11.78 1.13
C ARG A 34 3.23 -10.27 1.15
N ILE A 35 3.48 -9.70 -0.04
CA ILE A 35 3.23 -8.30 -0.34
C ILE A 35 2.02 -8.20 -1.27
N SER A 36 1.11 -7.29 -0.96
CA SER A 36 -0.09 -7.05 -1.76
C SER A 36 0.23 -6.35 -3.09
N SER A 37 -0.76 -6.29 -3.97
CA SER A 37 -0.80 -5.27 -5.02
C SER A 37 -0.91 -3.87 -4.42
N MET A 38 -0.75 -2.84 -5.25
CA MET A 38 -0.93 -1.44 -4.88
C MET A 38 -2.26 -1.22 -4.15
N LEU A 39 -2.23 -0.49 -3.03
CA LEU A 39 -3.41 -0.05 -2.31
C LEU A 39 -4.11 1.06 -3.10
N VAL A 40 -5.44 1.01 -3.13
CA VAL A 40 -6.29 2.08 -3.69
C VAL A 40 -7.09 2.79 -2.61
N THR A 41 -7.33 2.12 -1.48
CA THR A 41 -7.89 2.70 -0.27
C THR A 41 -7.18 2.12 0.95
N PHE A 42 -7.09 2.91 2.02
CA PHE A 42 -6.60 2.49 3.32
C PHE A 42 -7.36 3.25 4.40
N ASP A 43 -8.09 2.51 5.23
CA ASP A 43 -8.81 3.03 6.38
C ASP A 43 -8.13 2.51 7.66
N PRO A 44 -7.27 3.31 8.31
CA PRO A 44 -6.60 2.90 9.54
C PRO A 44 -7.58 2.73 10.72
N ALA A 45 -8.68 3.50 10.76
CA ALA A 45 -9.66 3.43 11.83
C ALA A 45 -10.44 2.10 11.78
N CYS A 46 -10.85 1.69 10.59
CA CYS A 46 -11.51 0.39 10.37
C CYS A 46 -10.51 -0.78 10.24
N ARG A 47 -9.22 -0.49 10.12
CA ARG A 47 -8.15 -1.47 9.87
C ARG A 47 -8.42 -2.28 8.59
N GLU A 48 -8.84 -1.57 7.55
CA GLU A 48 -9.19 -2.13 6.24
C GLU A 48 -8.38 -1.48 5.12
N ALA A 49 -8.11 -2.24 4.07
CA ALA A 49 -7.52 -1.70 2.85
C ALA A 49 -8.08 -2.40 1.61
N GLU A 50 -8.20 -1.67 0.50
CA GLU A 50 -8.48 -2.26 -0.80
C GLU A 50 -7.29 -2.10 -1.72
N THR A 51 -7.10 -3.07 -2.60
CA THR A 51 -6.02 -3.06 -3.58
C THR A 51 -6.55 -2.93 -5.00
N ALA A 52 -5.70 -2.49 -5.93
CA ALA A 52 -6.02 -2.41 -7.35
C ALA A 52 -6.43 -3.75 -8.00
N SER A 53 -6.20 -4.89 -7.31
CA SER A 53 -6.67 -6.20 -7.73
C SER A 53 -8.10 -6.54 -7.28
N GLY A 54 -8.79 -5.63 -6.58
CA GLY A 54 -10.12 -5.85 -6.00
C GLY A 54 -10.12 -6.73 -4.74
N LYS A 55 -8.95 -6.99 -4.14
CA LYS A 55 -8.84 -7.69 -2.85
C LYS A 55 -9.02 -6.71 -1.70
N ARG A 56 -9.88 -7.08 -0.75
CA ARG A 56 -10.08 -6.38 0.52
C ARG A 56 -9.28 -7.06 1.61
N TYR A 57 -8.53 -6.27 2.36
CA TYR A 57 -7.62 -6.71 3.40
C TYR A 57 -8.14 -6.25 4.76
N PHE A 58 -8.26 -7.18 5.70
CA PHE A 58 -8.58 -6.91 7.10
C PHE A 58 -7.30 -7.05 7.94
N LEU A 59 -6.91 -5.99 8.63
CA LEU A 59 -5.66 -5.92 9.38
C LEU A 59 -5.92 -6.27 10.84
N ARG A 60 -5.39 -7.42 11.28
CA ARG A 60 -5.55 -7.93 12.64
C ARG A 60 -4.19 -8.06 13.33
N GLY A 61 -4.21 -8.14 14.67
CA GLY A 61 -2.99 -8.19 15.48
C GLY A 61 -2.28 -6.83 15.55
N GLU A 62 -1.06 -6.81 16.07
CA GLU A 62 -0.26 -5.58 16.09
C GLU A 62 0.44 -5.34 14.76
N ARG A 63 0.73 -4.07 14.50
CA ARG A 63 1.61 -3.67 13.41
C ARG A 63 3.04 -4.07 13.81
N GLY A 64 3.48 -5.24 13.37
CA GLY A 64 4.79 -5.80 13.73
C GLY A 64 5.83 -5.49 12.67
N ALA A 65 7.04 -5.09 13.04
CA ALA A 65 8.19 -5.06 12.12
C ALA A 65 9.12 -6.24 12.45
N GLY A 66 8.58 -7.46 12.32
CA GLY A 66 9.35 -8.67 12.58
C GLY A 66 10.40 -8.95 11.51
N GLU A 67 11.43 -9.70 11.86
CA GLU A 67 12.46 -10.18 10.92
C GLU A 67 11.85 -10.88 9.68
N ARG A 68 10.70 -11.53 9.84
CA ARG A 68 9.96 -12.20 8.76
C ARG A 68 9.43 -11.23 7.72
N ILE A 69 8.87 -10.09 8.12
CA ILE A 69 8.41 -9.06 7.18
C ILE A 69 9.61 -8.50 6.43
N ALA A 70 10.71 -8.22 7.11
CA ALA A 70 11.93 -7.72 6.49
C ALA A 70 12.45 -8.69 5.40
N ARG A 71 12.44 -10.00 5.67
CA ARG A 71 12.81 -11.03 4.68
C ARG A 71 11.88 -11.05 3.47
N VAL A 72 10.57 -10.87 3.67
CA VAL A 72 9.57 -10.84 2.58
C VAL A 72 9.75 -9.60 1.72
N ILE A 73 10.00 -8.44 2.33
CA ILE A 73 10.35 -7.20 1.61
C ILE A 73 11.63 -7.41 0.81
N GLN A 74 12.67 -7.99 1.40
CA GLN A 74 13.93 -8.24 0.71
C GLN A 74 13.75 -9.21 -0.48
N ALA A 75 12.99 -10.28 -0.31
CA ALA A 75 12.68 -11.22 -1.39
C ALA A 75 11.91 -10.54 -2.52
N TYR A 76 10.94 -9.68 -2.18
CA TYR A 76 10.19 -8.91 -3.16
C TYR A 76 11.07 -7.91 -3.92
N ARG A 77 11.94 -7.18 -3.23
CA ARG A 77 12.94 -6.29 -3.85
C ARG A 77 13.77 -7.03 -4.92
N ARG A 78 14.33 -8.18 -4.55
CA ARG A 78 15.14 -9.01 -5.46
C ARG A 78 14.34 -9.49 -6.67
N ARG A 79 13.11 -9.96 -6.45
CA ARG A 79 12.25 -10.50 -7.51
C ARG A 79 11.82 -9.46 -8.52
N HIS A 80 11.60 -8.21 -8.09
CA HIS A 80 11.05 -7.15 -8.92
C HIS A 80 12.07 -6.09 -9.33
N GLY A 81 13.34 -6.25 -8.97
CA GLY A 81 14.39 -5.26 -9.26
C GLY A 81 14.14 -3.90 -8.59
N MET A 82 13.42 -3.90 -7.47
CA MET A 82 13.04 -2.67 -6.77
C MET A 82 14.08 -2.35 -5.69
N VAL A 83 14.67 -1.16 -5.79
CA VAL A 83 15.67 -0.67 -4.82
C VAL A 83 15.02 0.18 -3.73
N ASP A 84 13.96 0.92 -4.07
CA ASP A 84 13.34 1.91 -3.19
C ASP A 84 12.01 1.40 -2.63
N ILE A 85 12.10 0.45 -1.69
CA ILE A 85 10.96 0.04 -0.86
C ILE A 85 11.27 0.40 0.58
N ARG A 86 10.36 1.08 1.27
CA ARG A 86 10.54 1.43 2.69
C ARG A 86 9.27 1.17 3.48
N MET A 87 9.44 0.83 4.76
CA MET A 87 8.31 0.75 5.68
C MET A 87 7.88 2.17 6.05
N VAL A 88 6.58 2.43 6.09
CA VAL A 88 5.99 3.75 6.38
C VAL A 88 5.00 3.64 7.53
N SER A 89 4.81 4.73 8.28
CA SER A 89 3.77 4.81 9.31
C SER A 89 2.37 4.90 8.70
N GLU A 90 1.33 4.75 9.53
CA GLU A 90 -0.05 4.97 9.09
C GLU A 90 -0.28 6.43 8.72
N ASP A 91 0.24 7.37 9.51
CA ASP A 91 0.19 8.81 9.22
C ASP A 91 0.86 9.13 7.89
N GLU A 92 2.05 8.58 7.66
CA GLU A 92 2.77 8.78 6.40
C GLU A 92 2.04 8.14 5.21
N ALA A 93 1.44 6.97 5.40
CA ALA A 93 0.60 6.34 4.39
C ALA A 93 -0.62 7.21 4.06
N PHE A 94 -1.24 7.83 5.07
CA PHE A 94 -2.35 8.76 4.90
C PHE A 94 -1.92 10.00 4.12
N ASP A 95 -0.78 10.61 4.45
CA ASP A 95 -0.22 11.76 3.74
C ASP A 95 0.05 11.44 2.26
N ILE A 96 0.62 10.27 1.97
CA ILE A 96 0.86 9.80 0.60
C ILE A 96 -0.47 9.68 -0.17
N PHE A 97 -1.52 9.13 0.45
CA PHE A 97 -2.84 9.05 -0.18
C PHE A 97 -3.45 10.43 -0.45
N GLN A 98 -3.35 11.36 0.51
CA GLN A 98 -3.84 12.73 0.33
C GLN A 98 -3.11 13.45 -0.81
N LEU A 99 -1.79 13.31 -0.88
CA LEU A 99 -0.99 13.89 -1.97
C LEU A 99 -1.38 13.34 -3.35
N GLN A 100 -1.69 12.05 -3.44
CA GLN A 100 -2.14 11.43 -4.69
C GLN A 100 -3.55 11.87 -5.10
N ALA A 101 -4.45 12.08 -4.14
CA ALA A 101 -5.78 12.60 -4.41
C ALA A 101 -5.74 14.05 -4.94
N THR A 102 -4.86 14.90 -4.39
CA THR A 102 -4.68 16.29 -4.81
C THR A 102 -4.12 16.40 -6.24
N GLN A 103 -3.18 15.52 -6.63
CA GLN A 103 -2.63 15.51 -8.00
C GLN A 103 -3.69 15.14 -9.05
N ILE A 104 -4.70 14.33 -8.71
CA ILE A 104 -5.80 14.01 -9.63
C ILE A 104 -6.75 15.21 -9.80
N SER A 105 -6.94 16.01 -8.75
CA SER A 105 -7.81 17.20 -8.78
C SER A 105 -7.26 18.31 -9.69
N ASP A 106 -5.95 18.55 -9.69
CA ASP A 106 -5.34 19.61 -10.51
C ASP A 106 -5.34 19.29 -12.02
N TYR A 107 -5.35 18.00 -12.39
CA TYR A 107 -5.54 17.58 -13.78
C TYR A 107 -7.00 17.69 -14.26
N GLY A 108 -7.97 17.71 -13.34
CA GLY A 108 -9.40 17.85 -13.66
C GLY A 108 -9.87 19.29 -13.87
N GLN A 109 -9.14 20.30 -13.35
CA GLN A 109 -9.51 21.72 -13.52
C GLN A 109 -8.88 22.39 -14.74
N SER A 110 -7.92 21.74 -15.40
CA SER A 110 -7.20 22.35 -16.54
C SER A 110 -7.85 22.14 -17.92
N GLN A 111 -9.07 21.60 -18.02
CA GLN A 111 -9.75 21.38 -19.31
C GLN A 111 -11.01 22.22 -19.56
N THR A 112 -11.35 23.18 -18.71
CA THR A 112 -12.48 24.09 -18.99
C THR A 112 -12.05 25.53 -18.81
N LEU A 113 -11.37 26.12 -19.81
CA LEU A 113 -11.29 27.58 -20.05
C LEU A 113 -10.46 27.90 -21.31
N ILE A 114 -10.80 27.30 -22.46
CA ILE A 114 -10.49 27.90 -23.77
C ILE A 114 -11.64 27.58 -24.73
N SER A 115 -12.77 28.27 -24.58
CA SER A 115 -13.80 28.47 -25.61
C SER A 115 -14.81 29.47 -25.08
N GLY A 116 -14.73 30.72 -25.54
CA GLY A 116 -15.63 31.82 -25.20
C GLY A 116 -14.97 33.16 -25.37
#